data_AF-W6NPM6-F1
#
_entry.id   AF-W6NPM6-F1
#
_cell.length_a   1.000
_cell.length_b   1.000
_cell.length_c   1.000
_cell.angle_alpha   90.00
_cell.angle_beta   90.00
_cell.angle_gamma   90.00
#
_symmetry.space_group_name_H-M   'P 1'
#
loop_
_entity.id
_entity.type
_entity.pdbx_description
1 polymer ?
#
loop_
_entity_poly.entity_id
_entity_poly.type
_entity_poly.pdbx_seq_one_letter_code
_entity_poly.pdbx_strand_id
1 'polypeptide(L)'
;MDVHSNKQTDGSNKAILTTEWSQLEQKQLETALQQYPKGCEDRWEKIASAVPTKSKEQCQQRLKELVELVRRKKANVKNKE
;
A
#
# COMPACT_ATOMS: atom_id res chain seq x y z
N MET A 1 13.57 23.60 -8.69
CA MET A 1 13.73 22.14 -8.85
C MET A 1 13.13 21.54 -7.61
N ASP A 2 11.82 21.50 -7.62
CA ASP A 2 11.01 21.50 -6.41
C ASP A 2 10.93 20.08 -5.88
N VAL A 3 11.73 19.85 -4.83
CA VAL A 3 11.69 18.72 -3.92
C VAL A 3 10.30 18.66 -3.29
N HIS A 4 9.39 17.91 -3.92
CA HIS A 4 8.23 17.36 -3.25
C HIS A 4 8.69 15.98 -2.73
N SER A 5 9.35 15.87 -1.57
CA SER A 5 8.81 16.05 -0.22
C SER A 5 7.43 15.41 -0.07
N ASN A 6 7.39 14.10 0.17
CA ASN A 6 6.29 13.50 0.91
C ASN A 6 6.84 12.93 2.22
N LYS A 7 6.79 13.78 3.22
CA LYS A 7 6.98 13.50 4.65
C LYS A 7 5.93 12.47 5.09
N GLN A 8 6.33 11.22 5.25
CA GLN A 8 5.62 10.27 6.13
C GLN A 8 6.45 10.10 7.40
N THR A 9 6.21 11.03 8.31
CA THR A 9 6.55 10.88 9.73
C THR A 9 5.32 10.27 10.40
N ASP A 10 5.39 9.02 10.80
CA ASP A 10 4.69 8.55 12.00
C ASP A 10 5.77 7.98 12.92
N GLY A 11 6.13 8.79 13.92
CA GLY A 11 7.06 8.38 14.96
C GLY A 11 6.25 7.85 16.12
N SER A 12 6.40 6.55 16.41
CA SER A 12 6.10 6.00 17.73
C SER A 12 7.05 4.82 18.00
N ASN A 13 8.08 5.11 18.79
CA ASN A 13 9.04 4.14 19.30
C ASN A 13 8.34 2.91 19.90
N LYS A 14 8.35 1.79 19.18
CA LYS A 14 8.25 0.46 19.78
C LYS A 14 8.98 -0.53 18.90
N ALA A 15 10.00 -1.16 19.46
CA ALA A 15 10.56 -2.39 18.92
C ALA A 15 9.45 -3.45 18.86
N ILE A 16 8.74 -3.53 17.73
CA ILE A 16 7.86 -4.64 17.34
C ILE A 16 8.05 -4.81 15.84
N LEU A 17 8.87 -5.79 15.52
CA LEU A 17 9.24 -6.21 14.18
C LEU A 17 7.97 -6.49 13.35
N THR A 18 7.91 -6.00 12.10
CA THR A 18 7.10 -6.50 10.96
C THR A 18 5.78 -5.83 10.51
N THR A 19 5.25 -4.78 11.15
CA THR A 19 3.92 -4.23 10.76
C THR A 19 3.92 -2.91 9.98
N GLU A 20 4.98 -2.11 10.03
CA GLU A 20 5.01 -0.81 9.34
C GLU A 20 5.52 -0.97 7.90
N TRP A 21 4.73 -0.47 6.93
CA TRP A 21 5.13 -0.45 5.51
C TRP A 21 6.06 0.74 5.28
N SER A 22 7.33 0.46 5.00
CA SER A 22 8.27 1.50 4.59
C SER A 22 7.87 2.10 3.24
N GLN A 23 8.33 3.31 2.94
CA GLN A 23 8.05 3.98 1.67
C GLN A 23 8.49 3.15 0.45
N LEU A 24 9.60 2.42 0.57
CA LEU A 24 10.08 1.54 -0.49
C LEU A 24 9.12 0.37 -0.72
N GLU A 25 8.73 -0.33 0.34
CA GLU A 25 7.82 -1.47 0.28
C GLU A 25 6.43 -1.04 -0.25
N GLN A 26 5.95 0.11 0.22
CA GLN A 26 4.68 0.70 -0.21
C GLN A 26 4.72 1.02 -1.71
N LYS A 27 5.81 1.62 -2.20
CA LYS A 27 6.01 1.89 -3.63
C LYS A 27 6.08 0.62 -4.47
N GLN A 28 6.79 -0.41 -3.98
CA GLN A 28 6.87 -1.71 -4.65
C GLN A 28 5.50 -2.37 -4.75
N LEU A 29 4.72 -2.36 -3.67
CA LEU A 29 3.35 -2.87 -3.64
C LEU A 29 2.47 -2.13 -4.66
N GLU A 30 2.48 -0.79 -4.66
CA GLU A 30 1.67 0.01 -5.59
C GLU A 30 2.04 -0.27 -7.06
N THR A 31 3.34 -0.35 -7.35
CA THR A 31 3.84 -0.68 -8.69
C THR A 31 3.36 -2.07 -9.12
N ALA A 32 3.50 -3.07 -8.25
CA ALA A 32 3.06 -4.43 -8.52
C ALA A 32 1.53 -4.53 -8.66
N LEU A 33 0.76 -3.78 -7.87
CA LEU A 33 -0.70 -3.72 -7.96
C LEU A 33 -1.19 -3.12 -9.29
N GLN A 34 -0.44 -2.15 -9.84
CA GLN A 34 -0.70 -1.57 -11.16
C GLN A 34 -0.32 -2.54 -12.29
N GLN A 35 0.82 -3.21 -12.14
CA GLN A 35 1.33 -4.15 -13.14
C GLN A 35 0.49 -5.44 -13.22
N TYR A 36 -0.07 -5.88 -12.10
CA TYR A 36 -0.90 -7.09 -12.02
C TYR A 36 -2.34 -6.73 -11.64
N PRO A 37 -3.21 -6.38 -12.61
CA PRO A 37 -4.62 -6.05 -12.38
C PRO A 37 -5.46 -7.26 -11.93
N LYS A 38 -6.74 -7.03 -11.61
CA LYS A 38 -7.60 -8.08 -11.04
C LYS A 38 -7.94 -9.09 -12.14
N GLY A 39 -7.81 -10.39 -11.86
CA GLY A 39 -8.06 -11.47 -12.82
C GLY A 39 -6.83 -12.32 -13.17
N CYS A 40 -5.65 -12.01 -12.63
CA CYS A 40 -4.47 -12.86 -12.76
C CYS A 40 -4.37 -13.80 -11.55
N GLU A 41 -4.36 -15.11 -11.78
CA GLU A 41 -4.27 -16.15 -10.72
C GLU A 41 -2.98 -15.99 -9.90
N ASP A 42 -1.84 -15.75 -10.56
CA ASP A 42 -0.53 -15.56 -9.92
C ASP A 42 -0.30 -14.14 -9.38
N ARG A 43 -1.33 -13.28 -9.38
CA ARG A 43 -1.20 -11.86 -8.98
C ARG A 43 -0.48 -11.72 -7.65
N TRP A 44 -0.92 -12.48 -6.65
CA TRP A 44 -0.40 -12.34 -5.28
C TRP A 44 1.01 -12.91 -5.13
N GLU A 45 1.36 -13.93 -5.90
CA GLU A 45 2.72 -14.46 -5.93
C GLU A 45 3.69 -13.46 -6.54
N LYS A 46 3.30 -12.83 -7.66
CA LYS A 46 4.11 -11.78 -8.29
C LYS A 46 4.25 -10.52 -7.41
N ILE A 47 3.19 -10.15 -6.69
CA ILE A 47 3.25 -9.03 -5.73
C ILE A 47 4.17 -9.36 -4.56
N ALA A 48 4.07 -10.56 -3.98
CA ALA A 48 4.96 -10.98 -2.89
C ALA A 48 6.42 -11.06 -3.36
N SER A 49 6.66 -11.47 -4.61
CA SER A 49 7.99 -11.45 -5.21
C SER A 49 8.54 -10.02 -5.37
N ALA A 50 7.68 -9.04 -5.65
CA ALA A 50 8.08 -7.63 -5.73
C ALA A 50 8.36 -6.98 -4.35
N VAL A 51 7.80 -7.56 -3.27
CA VAL A 51 7.99 -7.08 -1.89
C VAL A 51 8.50 -8.24 -1.03
N PRO A 52 9.77 -8.65 -1.15
CA PRO A 52 10.28 -9.86 -0.49
C PRO A 52 10.28 -9.78 1.05
N THR A 53 10.13 -8.57 1.60
CA THR A 53 10.01 -8.31 3.03
C THR A 53 8.58 -8.50 3.57
N LYS A 54 7.59 -8.67 2.68
CA LYS A 54 6.16 -8.80 3.02
C LYS A 54 5.55 -10.01 2.33
N SER A 55 4.71 -10.73 3.07
CA SER A 55 4.03 -11.91 2.52
C SER A 55 2.85 -11.52 1.63
N LYS A 56 2.40 -12.48 0.80
CA LYS A 56 1.19 -12.36 -0.02
C LYS A 56 -0.03 -11.90 0.80
N GLU A 57 -0.20 -12.42 2.02
CA GLU A 57 -1.29 -12.06 2.93
C GLU A 57 -1.20 -10.62 3.42
N GLN A 58 0.01 -10.13 3.73
CA GLN A 58 0.22 -8.74 4.14
C GLN A 58 -0.07 -7.78 2.98
N CYS A 59 0.33 -8.15 1.76
CA CYS A 59 0.03 -7.38 0.55
C CYS A 59 -1.49 -7.30 0.28
N GLN A 60 -2.20 -8.41 0.47
CA GLN A 60 -3.66 -8.46 0.37
C GLN A 60 -4.35 -7.59 1.41
N GLN A 61 -3.93 -7.69 2.67
CA GLN A 61 -4.48 -6.89 3.75
C GLN A 61 -4.27 -5.39 3.47
N ARG A 62 -3.05 -5.00 3.08
CA ARG A 62 -2.73 -3.61 2.74
C ARG A 62 -3.57 -3.08 1.59
N LEU A 63 -3.81 -3.90 0.55
CA LEU A 63 -4.70 -3.51 -0.54
C LEU A 63 -6.14 -3.28 -0.05
N LYS A 64 -6.67 -4.17 0.79
CA LYS A 64 -8.03 -4.02 1.35
C LYS A 64 -8.16 -2.69 2.09
N GLU A 65 -7.20 -2.36 2.95
CA GLU A 65 -7.17 -1.08 3.67
C GLU A 65 -7.15 0.12 2.73
N LEU A 66 -6.29 0.10 1.69
CA LEU A 66 -6.21 1.17 0.70
C LEU A 66 -7.51 1.33 -0.09
N VAL A 67 -8.15 0.22 -0.49
CA VAL A 67 -9.43 0.25 -1.19
C VAL A 67 -10.53 0.86 -0.32
N GLU A 68 -10.62 0.45 0.94
CA GLU A 68 -11.59 1.02 1.88
C GLU A 68 -11.30 2.51 2.15
N LEU A 69 -10.02 2.90 2.25
CA LEU A 69 -9.59 4.29 2.40
C LEU A 69 -9.96 5.15 1.18
N VAL A 70 -9.77 4.63 -0.03
CA VAL A 70 -10.15 5.32 -1.26
C VAL A 70 -11.67 5.45 -1.38
N ARG A 71 -12.41 4.40 -1.01
CA ARG A 71 -13.89 4.41 -1.01
C ARG A 71 -14.45 5.43 -0.05
N ARG A 72 -14.00 5.44 1.22
CA ARG A 72 -14.43 6.42 2.22
C ARG A 72 -14.06 7.85 1.81
N LYS A 73 -12.86 8.06 1.24
CA LYS A 73 -12.42 9.38 0.80
C LYS A 73 -13.23 9.88 -0.40
N LYS A 74 -13.59 9.00 -1.35
CA LYS A 74 -14.50 9.32 -2.46
C LYS A 74 -15.92 9.64 -1.98
N ALA A 75 -16.42 8.96 -0.96
CA ALA A 75 -17.73 9.27 -0.38
C ALA A 75 -17.72 10.65 0.30
N ASN A 76 -16.66 10.98 1.03
CA ASN A 76 -16.54 12.26 1.73
C ASN A 76 -16.32 13.46 0.79
N VAL A 77 -15.79 13.23 -0.43
CA VAL A 77 -15.66 14.28 -1.45
C VAL A 77 -16.99 14.61 -2.12
N LYS A 78 -17.92 13.67 -2.22
CA LYS A 78 -19.25 13.87 -2.86
C LYS A 78 -20.29 14.56 -1.97
N ASN A 79 -20.03 14.70 -0.66
CA ASN A 79 -20.94 15.35 0.29
C ASN A 79 -20.56 16.83 0.53
N LYS A 80 -19.82 17.45 -0.40
CA LYS A 80 -19.34 18.82 -0.27
C LYS A 80 -19.82 19.72 -1.41
N GLU A 81 -20.98 19.38 -1.97
CA GLU A 81 -21.74 20.18 -2.93
C GLU A 81 -23.06 20.64 -2.29
#